data_AF-A0A2V9WV17-F1
#
_entry.id   AF-A0A2V9WV17-F1
#
_cell.length_a   1.000
_cell.length_b   1.000
_cell.length_c   1.000
_cell.angle_alpha   90.00
_cell.angle_beta   90.00
_cell.angle_gamma   90.00
#
_symmetry.space_group_name_H-M   'P 1'
#
loop_
_entity.id
_entity.type
_entity.pdbx_description
1 polymer ?
#
loop_
_entity_poly.entity_id
_entity_poly.type
_entity_poly.pdbx_seq_one_letter_code
_entity_poly.pdbx_strand_id
1 'polypeptide(L)'
;ESDNPELIKKICIEADYFERNAERMRYPKFRRQHLFVGSGVIEAGCKTVIASRLKRSGMFWTVRGANAILALRCCHMNGEFEDYWEERRAA
;
A
#
# COMPACT_ATOMS: atom_id res chain seq x y z
N GLU A 1 -10.46 -35.66 18.64
CA GLU A 1 -9.88 -34.31 18.59
C GLU A 1 -10.04 -33.73 17.19
N SER A 2 -10.68 -32.56 17.09
CA SER A 2 -10.60 -31.62 15.96
C SER A 2 -11.09 -32.03 14.54
N ASP A 3 -12.23 -32.72 14.40
CA ASP A 3 -12.99 -32.70 13.13
C ASP A 3 -13.93 -31.48 13.08
N ASN A 4 -13.38 -30.26 13.13
CA ASN A 4 -14.17 -29.07 12.80
C ASN A 4 -14.08 -28.82 11.28
N PRO A 5 -15.16 -29.06 10.51
CA PRO A 5 -15.14 -28.90 9.06
C PRO A 5 -14.79 -27.48 8.61
N GLU A 6 -15.15 -26.47 9.40
CA GLU A 6 -14.82 -25.07 9.10
C GLU A 6 -13.32 -24.80 9.26
N LEU A 7 -12.69 -25.42 10.26
CA LEU A 7 -11.25 -25.29 10.48
C LEU A 7 -10.47 -25.94 9.34
N ILE A 8 -10.85 -27.16 8.94
CA ILE A 8 -10.24 -27.87 7.80
C ILE A 8 -10.34 -27.02 6.54
N LYS A 9 -11.55 -26.49 6.25
CA LYS A 9 -11.77 -25.61 5.09
C LYS A 9 -10.86 -24.38 5.13
N LYS A 10 -10.72 -23.73 6.30
CA LYS A 10 -9.86 -22.55 6.45
C LYS A 10 -8.40 -22.89 6.18
N ILE A 11 -7.90 -24.01 6.73
CA ILE A 11 -6.53 -24.47 6.50
C ILE A 11 -6.27 -24.68 5.01
N CYS A 12 -7.19 -25.35 4.29
CA CYS A 12 -7.05 -25.53 2.84
C CYS A 12 -6.99 -24.20 2.08
N ILE A 13 -7.84 -23.23 2.44
CA ILE A 13 -7.84 -21.90 1.80
C ILE A 13 -6.49 -21.19 2.00
N GLU A 14 -5.95 -21.20 3.22
CA GLU A 14 -4.67 -20.55 3.52
C GLU A 14 -3.51 -21.28 2.83
N ALA A 15 -3.49 -22.62 2.87
CA ALA A 15 -2.47 -23.44 2.21
C ALA A 15 -2.44 -23.18 0.70
N ASP A 16 -3.61 -23.19 0.05
CA ASP A 16 -3.73 -22.86 -1.36
C ASP A 16 -3.26 -21.43 -1.68
N TYR A 17 -3.52 -20.47 -0.78
CA TYR A 17 -3.06 -19.10 -0.96
C TYR A 17 -1.53 -19.04 -0.97
N PHE A 18 -0.87 -19.73 -0.04
CA PHE A 18 0.60 -19.80 0.02
C PHE A 18 1.17 -20.50 -1.21
N GLU A 19 0.58 -21.61 -1.64
CA GLU A 19 1.03 -22.34 -2.82
C GLU A 19 0.92 -21.47 -4.08
N ARG A 20 -0.25 -20.88 -4.35
CA ARG A 20 -0.48 -20.03 -5.52
C ARG A 20 0.42 -18.79 -5.56
N ASN A 21 0.86 -18.28 -4.40
CA ASN A 21 1.66 -17.05 -4.30
C ASN A 21 3.15 -17.31 -3.97
N ALA A 22 3.60 -18.57 -3.97
CA ALA A 22 4.96 -18.94 -3.60
C ALA A 22 6.04 -18.14 -4.36
N GLU A 23 5.84 -17.88 -5.66
CA GLU A 23 6.78 -17.09 -6.47
C GLU A 23 6.93 -15.63 -6.01
N ARG A 24 5.88 -15.06 -5.40
CA ARG A 24 5.89 -13.70 -4.85
C ARG A 24 6.50 -13.65 -3.46
N MET A 25 6.48 -14.77 -2.73
CA MET A 25 6.94 -14.89 -1.34
C MET A 25 8.42 -15.30 -1.23
N ARG A 26 9.28 -14.79 -2.11
CA ARG A 26 10.75 -15.05 -2.11
C ARG A 26 11.48 -14.29 -1.00
N TYR A 27 10.94 -14.29 0.21
CA TYR A 27 11.43 -13.54 1.37
C TYR A 27 12.91 -13.81 1.69
N PRO A 28 13.44 -15.06 1.62
CA PRO A 28 14.87 -15.29 1.87
C PRO A 28 15.78 -14.56 0.86
N LYS A 29 15.36 -14.46 -0.40
CA LYS A 29 16.10 -13.73 -1.44
C LYS A 29 16.10 -12.23 -1.14
N PHE A 30 14.94 -11.67 -0.82
CA PHE A 30 14.81 -10.24 -0.50
C PHE A 30 15.59 -9.85 0.75
N ARG A 31 15.58 -10.69 1.79
CA ARG A 31 16.39 -10.45 2.99
C ARG A 31 17.88 -10.46 2.71
N ARG A 32 18.38 -11.36 1.85
CA ARG A 32 19.79 -11.36 1.41
C ARG A 32 20.17 -10.12 0.61
N GLN A 33 19.21 -9.47 -0.05
CA GLN A 33 19.40 -8.20 -0.75
C GLN A 33 19.24 -6.98 0.16
N HIS A 34 19.06 -7.17 1.47
CA HIS A 34 18.76 -6.11 2.43
C HIS A 34 17.49 -5.30 2.08
N LEU A 35 16.57 -5.90 1.33
CA LEU A 35 15.28 -5.29 1.05
C LEU A 35 14.36 -5.43 2.26
N PHE A 36 13.56 -4.40 2.50
CA PHE A 36 12.55 -4.42 3.54
C PHE A 36 11.49 -5.50 3.23
N VAL A 37 11.20 -6.36 4.21
CA VAL A 37 10.17 -7.40 4.12
C VAL A 37 9.14 -7.14 5.20
N GLY A 38 8.05 -6.46 4.83
CA GLY A 38 6.92 -6.16 5.70
C GLY A 38 5.91 -5.25 5.00
N SER A 39 4.67 -5.24 5.47
CA SER A 39 3.62 -4.35 4.96
C SER A 39 3.46 -3.07 5.77
N GLY A 40 3.96 -3.02 7.01
CA GLY A 40 3.66 -1.94 7.95
C GLY A 40 4.02 -0.53 7.46
N VAL A 41 5.18 -0.34 6.82
CA VAL A 41 5.57 0.97 6.26
C VAL A 41 4.62 1.39 5.12
N ILE A 42 4.21 0.43 4.28
CA ILE A 42 3.27 0.68 3.18
C ILE A 42 1.86 0.99 3.72
N GLU A 43 1.39 0.24 4.72
CA GLU A 43 0.11 0.48 5.37
C GLU A 43 0.08 1.83 6.08
N ALA A 44 1.16 2.19 6.78
CA ALA A 44 1.32 3.50 7.39
C ALA A 44 1.31 4.62 6.33
N GLY A 45 2.00 4.44 5.20
CA GLY A 45 1.96 5.36 4.05
C GLY A 45 0.54 5.54 3.50
N CYS A 46 -0.17 4.43 3.25
CA CYS A 46 -1.57 4.47 2.82
C CYS A 46 -2.48 5.19 3.82
N LYS A 47 -2.25 5.03 5.12
CA LYS A 47 -3.03 5.73 6.16
C LYS A 47 -2.72 7.23 6.19
N THR A 48 -1.45 7.60 6.14
CA THR A 48 -0.97 8.98 6.34
C THR A 48 -1.10 9.83 5.07
N VAL A 49 -0.72 9.31 3.91
CA VAL A 49 -0.74 10.04 2.63
C VAL A 49 -2.16 10.07 2.06
N ILE A 50 -2.80 8.90 1.95
CA ILE A 50 -4.05 8.71 1.22
C ILE A 50 -5.26 8.87 2.14
N ALA A 51 -5.40 8.00 3.14
CA ALA A 51 -6.63 7.88 3.91
C ALA A 51 -6.96 9.14 4.71
N SER A 52 -5.94 9.79 5.28
CA SER A 52 -6.08 11.05 6.05
C SER A 52 -6.80 12.16 5.27
N ARG A 53 -6.69 12.18 3.94
CA ARG A 53 -7.30 13.20 3.09
C ARG A 53 -8.43 12.71 2.21
N LEU A 54 -8.37 11.48 1.70
CA LEU A 54 -9.33 11.01 0.69
C LEU A 54 -10.47 10.15 1.26
N LYS A 55 -10.35 9.63 2.48
CA LYS A 55 -11.35 8.71 3.09
C LYS A 55 -12.20 9.34 4.20
N ARG A 56 -12.27 10.67 4.30
CA ARG A 56 -13.11 11.34 5.32
C ARG A 56 -14.55 11.47 4.83
N SER A 57 -15.47 11.66 5.77
CA SER A 57 -16.90 11.82 5.49
C SER A 57 -17.18 12.99 4.53
N GLY A 58 -18.15 12.80 3.64
CA GLY A 58 -18.60 13.81 2.67
C GLY A 58 -17.63 14.11 1.52
N MET A 59 -16.60 13.28 1.33
CA MET A 59 -15.59 13.51 0.29
C MET A 59 -15.89 12.71 -0.97
N PHE A 60 -16.12 13.43 -2.06
CA PHE A 60 -16.27 12.89 -3.40
C PHE A 60 -15.11 13.38 -4.26
N TRP A 61 -14.46 12.44 -4.94
CA TRP A 61 -13.30 12.73 -5.77
C TRP A 61 -13.51 12.19 -7.17
N THR A 62 -13.16 12.98 -8.17
CA THR A 62 -12.83 12.43 -9.48
C THR A 62 -11.45 11.79 -9.41
N VAL A 63 -11.18 10.78 -10.24
CA VAL A 63 -9.85 10.13 -10.30
C VAL A 63 -8.75 11.17 -10.56
N ARG A 64 -8.99 12.10 -11.50
CA ARG A 64 -8.07 13.20 -11.80
C ARG A 64 -7.83 14.09 -10.57
N GLY A 65 -8.88 14.48 -9.86
CA GLY A 65 -8.77 15.33 -8.67
C GLY A 65 -8.04 14.65 -7.51
N ALA A 66 -8.35 13.37 -7.26
CA ALA A 66 -7.65 12.56 -6.26
C ALA A 66 -6.14 12.48 -6.57
N ASN A 67 -5.78 12.17 -7.82
CA ASN A 67 -4.37 12.07 -8.23
C ASN A 67 -3.62 13.39 -8.06
N ALA A 68 -4.24 14.53 -8.41
CA ALA A 68 -3.62 15.84 -8.24
C ALA A 68 -3.33 16.16 -6.76
N ILE A 69 -4.28 15.87 -5.86
CA ILE A 69 -4.08 16.08 -4.42
C ILE A 69 -3.06 15.10 -3.83
N LEU A 70 -3.06 13.84 -4.27
CA LEU A 70 -2.07 12.87 -3.81
C LEU A 70 -0.66 13.27 -4.23
N ALA A 71 -0.45 13.71 -5.47
CA ALA A 71 0.85 14.18 -5.93
C ALA A 71 1.38 15.33 -5.06
N LEU A 72 0.53 16.34 -4.80
CA LEU A 72 0.87 17.46 -3.91
C LEU A 72 1.27 16.98 -2.50
N ARG A 73 0.53 16.02 -1.94
CA ARG A 73 0.80 15.47 -0.61
C ARG A 73 2.10 14.67 -0.56
N CYS A 74 2.40 13.90 -1.59
CA CYS A 74 3.67 13.18 -1.70
C CYS A 74 4.85 14.15 -1.70
N CYS A 75 4.83 15.16 -2.57
CA CYS A 75 5.89 16.18 -2.64
C CYS A 75 6.06 16.91 -1.30
N HIS A 76 4.95 17.27 -0.64
CA HIS A 76 5.01 17.90 0.67
C HIS A 76 5.65 17.02 1.75
N MET A 77 5.31 15.72 1.79
CA MET A 77 5.90 14.78 2.76
C MET A 77 7.36 14.44 2.46
N ASN A 78 7.75 14.48 1.18
CA ASN A 78 9.12 14.28 0.75
C ASN A 78 10.01 15.52 0.93
N GLY A 79 9.43 16.69 1.21
CA GLY A 79 10.15 17.97 1.26
C GLY A 79 10.44 18.58 -0.11
N GLU A 80 9.84 18.05 -1.18
CA GLU A 80 10.03 18.43 -2.59
C GLU A 80 8.92 19.37 -3.09
N PHE A 81 8.24 20.07 -2.17
CA PHE A 81 7.07 20.88 -2.52
C PHE A 81 7.43 22.05 -3.44
N GLU A 82 8.53 22.74 -3.15
CA GLU A 82 8.98 23.90 -3.94
C GLU A 82 9.37 23.48 -5.37
N ASP A 83 10.12 22.40 -5.52
CA ASP A 83 10.53 21.87 -6.83
C ASP A 83 9.31 21.48 -7.67
N TYR A 84 8.37 20.75 -7.06
CA TYR A 84 7.10 20.39 -7.70
C TYR A 84 6.29 21.61 -8.16
N TRP A 85 6.31 22.69 -7.38
CA TRP A 85 5.58 23.91 -7.68
C TRP A 85 6.24 24.71 -8.79
N GLU A 86 7.57 24.82 -8.79
CA GLU A 86 8.33 25.50 -9.84
C GLU A 86 8.15 24.84 -11.21
N GLU A 87 8.27 23.51 -11.30
CA GLU A 87 8.05 22.77 -12.55
C GLU A 87 6.66 23.01 -13.14
N ARG A 88 5.63 23.07 -12.28
CA ARG A 88 4.25 23.30 -12.69
C ARG A 88 3.95 24.75 -13.07
N ARG A 89 4.66 25.72 -12.52
CA ARG A 89 4.53 27.14 -12.92
C ARG A 89 5.16 27.42 -14.28
N ALA A 90 6.21 26.67 -14.62
CA ALA A 90 6.93 26.84 -15.88
C ALA A 90 6.24 26.17 -17.09
N ALA A 91 5.26 25.29 -16.85
CA ALA A 91 4.51 24.53 -17.87
C ALA A 91 3.17 25.19 -18.25
#